data_AF-A0A7S0LXJ4-F1
#
_entry.id   AF-A0A7S0LXJ4-F1
#
_cell.length_a   1.000
_cell.length_b   1.000
_cell.length_c   1.000
_cell.angle_alpha   90.00
_cell.angle_beta   90.00
_cell.angle_gamma   90.00
#
_symmetry.space_group_name_H-M   'P 1'
#
loop_
_entity.id
_entity.type
_entity.pdbx_description
1 polymer ?
#
loop_
_entity_poly.entity_id
_entity_poly.type
_entity_poly.pdbx_seq_one_letter_code
_entity_poly.pdbx_strand_id
1 'polypeptide(L)'
;MWIGDARIAAVGAWLGLLKSKYPVSARAATKPGFLYEFPWEMLGDWKYVLFLPFLAIVCLGLDDEDNWSYHMLLIALLRYAQAALWNFISRNHHISGRTRIQAKGVDFKQVDREEHWDDYIILQTYVATAVHLLPWVYCWEGKCHAYRGFPTFNGKGLVQLLLIHAGPTEFFYYWLHRVLHCHSLYSKYHSHHHASFVPEAITGSVHPFLEHLMYTANFAIPLVGTWLVGGASV
;
A
#
# COMPACT_ATOMS: atom_id res chain seq x y z
N MET A 1 -27.03 9.17 -13.20
CA MET A 1 -26.42 10.35 -12.56
C MET A 1 -24.95 10.30 -12.88
N TRP A 2 -24.37 11.39 -13.37
CA TRP A 2 -23.02 11.39 -13.92
C TRP A 2 -22.02 11.23 -12.77
N ILE A 3 -20.88 10.55 -13.00
CA ILE A 3 -19.83 10.33 -11.97
C ILE A 3 -19.37 11.66 -11.33
N GLY A 4 -19.49 12.78 -12.06
CA GLY A 4 -19.21 14.12 -11.56
C GLY A 4 -20.16 14.63 -10.45
N ASP A 5 -21.43 14.23 -10.45
CA ASP A 5 -22.43 14.74 -9.49
C ASP A 5 -22.18 14.20 -8.07
N ALA A 6 -21.70 12.95 -7.96
CA ALA A 6 -21.31 12.34 -6.69
C ALA A 6 -20.02 12.98 -6.13
N ARG A 7 -19.10 13.39 -7.02
CA ARG A 7 -17.82 14.01 -6.66
C ARG A 7 -17.99 15.44 -6.12
N ILE A 8 -18.90 16.22 -6.68
CA ILE A 8 -19.23 17.58 -6.18
C ILE A 8 -19.90 17.50 -4.81
N ALA A 9 -20.78 16.52 -4.60
CA ALA A 9 -21.43 16.31 -3.31
C ALA A 9 -20.43 15.93 -2.19
N ALA A 10 -19.37 15.18 -2.52
CA ALA A 10 -18.29 14.85 -1.58
C ALA A 10 -17.47 16.09 -1.18
N VAL A 11 -17.17 17.01 -2.11
CA VAL A 11 -16.48 18.28 -1.82
C VAL A 11 -17.33 19.21 -0.95
N GLY A 12 -18.64 19.31 -1.23
CA GLY A 12 -19.55 20.05 -0.38
C GLY A 12 -19.67 19.43 1.02
N ALA A 13 -19.54 18.11 1.16
CA ALA A 13 -19.50 17.45 2.47
C ALA A 13 -18.18 17.70 3.22
N TRP A 14 -17.04 17.75 2.51
CA TRP A 14 -15.74 18.11 3.08
C TRP A 14 -15.71 19.54 3.66
N LEU A 15 -16.40 20.48 3.01
CA LEU A 15 -16.57 21.86 3.50
C LEU A 15 -17.65 22.01 4.59
N GLY A 16 -18.32 20.92 4.99
CA GLY A 16 -19.45 20.96 5.92
C GLY A 16 -20.73 21.58 5.34
N LEU A 17 -20.79 21.78 4.02
CA LEU A 17 -21.89 22.42 3.30
C LEU A 17 -23.00 21.44 2.88
N LEU A 18 -22.70 20.13 2.79
CA LEU A 18 -23.65 19.08 2.39
C LEU A 18 -23.51 17.81 3.25
N LYS A 19 -24.60 17.09 3.50
CA LYS A 19 -24.53 15.72 4.07
C LYS A 19 -24.34 14.71 2.94
N SER A 20 -23.34 13.82 3.06
CA SER A 20 -23.16 12.69 2.15
C SER A 20 -24.43 11.82 2.13
N LYS A 21 -24.99 11.61 0.93
CA LYS A 21 -26.20 10.80 0.70
C LYS A 21 -25.91 9.33 0.35
N TYR A 22 -24.65 8.93 0.25
CA TYR A 22 -24.30 7.59 -0.21
C TYR A 22 -24.00 6.66 0.97
N PRO A 23 -24.70 5.52 1.07
CA PRO A 23 -24.39 4.53 2.09
C PRO A 23 -23.03 3.88 1.79
N VAL A 24 -22.18 3.80 2.81
CA VAL A 24 -20.85 3.15 2.82
C VAL A 24 -20.94 1.62 2.57
N SER A 25 -22.14 1.07 2.38
CA SER A 25 -22.44 -0.36 2.55
C SER A 25 -22.10 -1.28 1.36
N ALA A 26 -21.43 -0.82 0.30
CA ALA A 26 -20.98 -1.68 -0.80
C ALA A 26 -19.46 -1.93 -0.81
N ARG A 27 -18.70 -1.19 0.02
CA ARG A 27 -17.23 -1.20 0.06
C ARG A 27 -16.65 -1.85 1.31
N ALA A 28 -17.48 -2.34 2.23
CA ALA A 28 -17.04 -2.78 3.54
C ALA A 28 -16.99 -4.31 3.68
N ALA A 29 -16.17 -4.80 4.60
CA ALA A 29 -16.24 -6.16 5.10
C ALA A 29 -17.59 -6.42 5.77
N THR A 30 -17.95 -7.69 5.95
CA THR A 30 -19.27 -8.06 6.48
C THR A 30 -19.56 -7.51 7.88
N LYS A 31 -18.53 -7.35 8.73
CA LYS A 31 -18.64 -6.78 10.09
C LYS A 31 -17.37 -5.97 10.43
N PRO A 32 -17.19 -4.74 9.91
CA PRO A 32 -15.94 -3.98 10.02
C PRO A 32 -15.38 -3.91 11.45
N GLY A 33 -14.07 -4.12 11.59
CA GLY A 33 -13.37 -4.09 12.88
C GLY A 33 -12.79 -2.72 13.25
N PHE A 34 -11.96 -2.70 14.30
CA PHE A 34 -11.18 -1.52 14.68
C PHE A 34 -10.09 -1.23 13.63
N LEU A 35 -9.85 0.04 13.31
CA LEU A 35 -8.92 0.45 12.24
C LEU A 35 -9.25 -0.24 10.90
N TYR A 36 -10.53 -0.31 10.56
CA TYR A 36 -10.97 -0.83 9.27
C TYR A 36 -10.64 0.15 8.13
N GLU A 37 -11.04 1.42 8.29
CA GLU A 37 -10.80 2.47 7.29
C GLU A 37 -9.40 3.06 7.45
N PHE A 38 -8.84 3.55 6.34
CA PHE A 38 -7.58 4.29 6.36
C PHE A 38 -7.77 5.65 7.07
N PRO A 39 -6.71 6.21 7.69
CA PRO A 39 -6.79 7.51 8.34
C PRO A 39 -7.26 8.65 7.41
N TRP A 40 -7.04 8.48 6.10
CA TRP A 40 -7.42 9.44 5.05
C TRP A 40 -8.62 9.02 4.22
N GLU A 41 -9.42 8.04 4.67
CA GLU A 41 -10.63 7.59 3.94
C GLU A 41 -11.54 8.78 3.59
N MET A 42 -11.69 9.74 4.52
CA MET A 42 -12.49 10.95 4.31
C MET A 42 -12.02 11.87 3.18
N LEU A 43 -10.76 11.75 2.74
CA LEU A 43 -10.26 12.52 1.59
C LEU A 43 -10.76 11.95 0.26
N GLY A 44 -11.14 10.67 0.21
CA GLY A 44 -11.52 9.99 -1.02
C GLY A 44 -10.46 10.18 -2.12
N ASP A 45 -10.88 10.65 -3.29
CA ASP A 45 -10.01 10.95 -4.44
C ASP A 45 -8.93 12.02 -4.16
N TRP A 46 -9.09 12.83 -3.11
CA TRP A 46 -8.11 13.85 -2.73
C TRP A 46 -6.92 13.30 -1.95
N LYS A 47 -6.87 12.02 -1.62
CA LYS A 47 -5.79 11.40 -0.83
C LYS A 47 -4.38 11.66 -1.36
N TYR A 48 -4.21 11.96 -2.65
CA TYR A 48 -2.91 12.31 -3.24
C TYR A 48 -2.30 13.62 -2.70
N VAL A 49 -3.09 14.48 -2.04
CA VAL A 49 -2.55 15.66 -1.32
C VAL A 49 -1.57 15.26 -0.22
N LEU A 50 -1.62 14.01 0.24
CA LEU A 50 -0.69 13.45 1.21
C LEU A 50 0.75 13.35 0.67
N PHE A 51 0.97 13.41 -0.65
CA PHE A 51 2.32 13.52 -1.22
C PHE A 51 2.86 14.97 -1.24
N LEU A 52 2.03 15.98 -0.97
CA LEU A 52 2.45 17.38 -1.03
C LEU A 52 3.59 17.75 -0.07
N PRO A 53 3.66 17.26 1.18
CA PRO A 53 4.79 17.53 2.06
C PRO A 53 6.12 17.08 1.45
N PHE A 54 6.17 15.88 0.87
CA PHE A 54 7.35 15.35 0.19
C PHE A 54 7.72 16.19 -1.03
N LEU A 55 6.73 16.56 -1.85
CA LEU A 55 6.94 17.39 -3.03
C LEU A 55 7.47 18.78 -2.64
N ALA A 56 6.91 19.39 -1.60
CA ALA A 56 7.35 20.69 -1.09
C ALA A 56 8.79 20.63 -0.61
N ILE A 57 9.18 19.59 0.14
CA ILE A 57 10.56 19.39 0.61
C ILE A 57 11.52 19.34 -0.59
N VAL A 58 11.21 18.55 -1.62
CA VAL A 58 12.05 18.43 -2.82
C VAL A 58 12.11 19.76 -3.59
N CYS A 59 10.97 20.40 -3.87
CA CYS A 59 10.91 21.63 -4.65
C CYS A 59 11.57 22.83 -3.96
N LEU A 60 11.54 22.87 -2.63
CA LEU A 60 12.18 23.92 -1.83
C LEU A 60 13.67 23.64 -1.57
N GLY A 61 14.20 22.48 -2.02
CA GLY A 61 15.59 22.09 -1.76
C GLY A 61 15.87 21.84 -0.28
N LEU A 62 14.86 21.37 0.47
CA LEU A 62 14.91 21.11 1.91
C LEU A 62 15.08 19.62 2.23
N ASP A 63 15.31 18.78 1.22
CA ASP A 63 15.51 17.35 1.42
C ASP A 63 16.81 17.11 2.20
N ASP A 64 16.86 15.98 2.90
CA ASP A 64 18.06 15.61 3.68
C ASP A 64 19.21 15.14 2.78
N GLU A 65 20.38 14.84 3.37
CA GLU A 65 21.54 14.34 2.61
C GLU A 65 21.26 13.02 1.86
N ASP A 66 20.26 12.26 2.31
CA ASP A 66 19.84 10.99 1.69
C ASP A 66 18.86 11.22 0.51
N ASN A 67 18.44 12.47 0.27
CA ASN A 67 17.35 12.83 -0.64
C ASN A 67 16.10 11.97 -0.39
N TRP A 68 15.76 11.77 0.88
CA TRP A 68 14.72 10.82 1.30
C TRP A 68 13.38 11.10 0.63
N SER A 69 12.95 12.36 0.61
CA SER A 69 11.65 12.75 0.06
C SER A 69 11.57 12.53 -1.45
N TYR A 70 12.67 12.80 -2.16
CA TYR A 70 12.80 12.48 -3.57
C TYR A 70 12.67 10.96 -3.81
N HIS A 71 13.40 10.13 -3.05
CA HIS A 71 13.33 8.68 -3.19
C HIS A 71 11.94 8.13 -2.89
N MET A 72 11.26 8.65 -1.86
CA MET A 72 9.89 8.24 -1.54
C MET A 72 8.90 8.56 -2.67
N LEU A 73 8.99 9.76 -3.26
CA LEU A 73 8.18 10.14 -4.42
C LEU A 73 8.49 9.26 -5.64
N LEU A 74 9.77 8.99 -5.90
CA LEU A 74 10.20 8.15 -7.01
C LEU A 74 9.70 6.70 -6.84
N ILE A 75 9.86 6.11 -5.66
CA ILE A 75 9.38 4.75 -5.37
C ILE A 75 7.85 4.69 -5.49
N ALA A 76 7.12 5.68 -4.95
CA ALA A 76 5.67 5.74 -5.10
C ALA A 76 5.27 5.80 -6.58
N LEU A 77 5.90 6.67 -7.38
CA LEU A 77 5.67 6.78 -8.81
C LEU A 77 5.94 5.45 -9.54
N LEU A 78 7.07 4.79 -9.23
CA LEU A 78 7.40 3.49 -9.81
C LEU A 78 6.38 2.41 -9.43
N ARG A 79 5.84 2.42 -8.21
CA ARG A 79 4.76 1.51 -7.79
C ARG A 79 3.46 1.76 -8.54
N TYR A 80 3.09 3.03 -8.75
CA TYR A 80 1.94 3.38 -9.60
C TYR A 80 2.14 2.92 -11.05
N ALA A 81 3.32 3.17 -11.63
CA ALA A 81 3.66 2.73 -12.98
C ALA A 81 3.65 1.20 -13.12
N GLN A 82 4.20 0.50 -12.13
CA GLN A 82 4.19 -0.95 -12.05
C GLN A 82 2.75 -1.49 -12.01
N ALA A 83 1.90 -0.94 -11.14
CA ALA A 83 0.50 -1.36 -11.05
C ALA A 83 -0.29 -1.08 -12.34
N ALA A 84 -0.06 0.07 -12.97
CA ALA A 84 -0.65 0.39 -14.26
C ALA A 84 -0.23 -0.62 -15.35
N LEU A 85 1.05 -0.98 -15.41
CA LEU A 85 1.57 -1.99 -16.33
C LEU A 85 0.91 -3.36 -16.10
N TRP A 86 0.85 -3.82 -14.85
CA TRP A 86 0.26 -5.13 -14.55
C TRP A 86 -1.24 -5.16 -14.79
N ASN A 87 -1.96 -4.08 -14.49
CA ASN A 87 -3.39 -3.96 -14.84
C ASN A 87 -3.61 -3.97 -16.34
N PHE A 88 -2.76 -3.27 -17.10
CA PHE A 88 -2.82 -3.30 -18.57
C PHE A 88 -2.65 -4.73 -19.08
N ILE A 89 -1.64 -5.45 -18.57
CA ILE A 89 -1.38 -6.85 -18.95
C ILE A 89 -2.56 -7.75 -18.55
N SER A 90 -3.09 -7.62 -17.33
CA SER A 90 -4.18 -8.47 -16.84
C SER A 90 -5.49 -8.23 -17.58
N ARG A 91 -5.79 -6.99 -17.95
CA ARG A 91 -7.02 -6.60 -18.66
C ARG A 91 -6.95 -6.83 -20.17
N ASN A 92 -5.76 -6.93 -20.76
CA ASN A 92 -5.59 -7.18 -22.18
C ASN A 92 -5.92 -8.63 -22.55
N HIS A 93 -7.07 -8.85 -23.18
CA HIS A 93 -7.56 -10.17 -23.57
C HIS A 93 -6.62 -10.93 -24.52
N HIS A 94 -5.83 -10.23 -25.34
CA HIS A 94 -4.87 -10.89 -26.23
C HIS A 94 -3.70 -11.51 -25.46
N ILE A 95 -3.36 -10.97 -24.28
CA ILE A 95 -2.27 -11.45 -23.44
C ILE A 95 -2.80 -12.44 -22.39
N SER A 96 -3.77 -12.03 -21.58
CA SER A 96 -4.24 -12.81 -20.42
C SER A 96 -5.39 -13.76 -20.73
N GLY A 97 -6.02 -13.69 -21.90
CA GLY A 97 -7.27 -14.40 -22.19
C GLY A 97 -7.20 -15.92 -22.01
N ARG A 98 -6.04 -16.54 -22.28
CA ARG A 98 -5.83 -18.00 -22.14
C ARG A 98 -5.45 -18.41 -20.71
N THR A 99 -5.05 -17.48 -19.86
CA THR A 99 -4.58 -17.73 -18.48
C THR A 99 -5.56 -17.18 -17.44
N ARG A 100 -6.76 -16.77 -17.84
CA ARG A 100 -7.79 -16.28 -16.92
C ARG A 100 -8.23 -17.38 -15.96
N ILE A 101 -8.17 -17.06 -14.67
CA ILE A 101 -8.63 -17.93 -13.59
C ILE A 101 -10.17 -17.97 -13.55
N GLN A 102 -10.83 -16.85 -13.88
CA GLN A 102 -12.27 -16.71 -13.88
C GLN A 102 -12.81 -16.43 -15.28
N ALA A 103 -13.89 -17.12 -15.65
CA ALA A 103 -14.60 -16.86 -16.91
C ALA A 103 -15.43 -15.56 -16.85
N LYS A 104 -15.84 -15.15 -15.63
CA LYS A 104 -16.61 -13.92 -15.41
C LYS A 104 -15.71 -12.69 -15.60
N GLY A 105 -16.24 -11.65 -16.25
CA GLY A 105 -15.60 -10.34 -16.30
C GLY A 105 -15.80 -9.54 -15.02
N VAL A 106 -14.94 -8.52 -14.83
CA VAL A 106 -15.05 -7.56 -13.73
C VAL A 106 -16.38 -6.81 -13.85
N ASP A 107 -17.13 -6.73 -12.74
CA ASP A 107 -18.39 -5.98 -12.68
C ASP A 107 -18.20 -4.62 -11.98
N PHE A 108 -19.16 -3.71 -12.17
CA PHE A 108 -19.10 -2.38 -11.56
C PHE A 108 -18.98 -2.42 -10.03
N LYS A 109 -19.56 -3.43 -9.37
CA LYS A 109 -19.46 -3.56 -7.91
C LYS A 109 -18.03 -3.88 -7.48
N GLN A 110 -17.31 -4.70 -8.25
CA GLN A 110 -15.90 -4.95 -7.99
C GLN A 110 -15.06 -3.70 -8.28
N VAL A 111 -15.31 -3.00 -9.40
CA VAL A 111 -14.62 -1.72 -9.69
C VAL A 111 -14.76 -0.74 -8.53
N ASP A 112 -15.97 -0.59 -7.98
CA ASP A 112 -16.23 0.31 -6.84
C ASP A 112 -15.55 -0.14 -5.54
N ARG A 113 -15.33 -1.45 -5.34
CA ARG A 113 -14.61 -1.98 -4.18
C ARG A 113 -13.10 -1.76 -4.30
N GLU A 114 -12.58 -1.85 -5.52
CA GLU A 114 -11.14 -1.78 -5.79
C GLU A 114 -10.67 -0.35 -6.12
N GLU A 115 -11.55 0.65 -6.07
CA GLU A 115 -11.23 2.05 -6.43
C GLU A 115 -10.01 2.59 -5.66
N HIS A 116 -9.89 2.26 -4.38
CA HIS A 116 -8.80 2.72 -3.50
C HIS A 116 -7.65 1.70 -3.34
N TRP A 117 -7.42 0.85 -4.34
CA TRP A 117 -6.38 -0.19 -4.32
C TRP A 117 -4.96 0.30 -3.99
N ASP A 118 -4.69 1.58 -4.18
CA ASP A 118 -3.39 2.23 -4.02
C ASP A 118 -3.16 2.86 -2.64
N ASP A 119 -4.11 2.78 -1.70
CA ASP A 119 -3.92 3.31 -0.34
C ASP A 119 -2.68 2.76 0.35
N TYR A 120 -2.33 1.50 0.05
CA TYR A 120 -1.11 0.91 0.60
C TYR A 120 0.17 1.63 0.13
N ILE A 121 0.19 2.23 -1.07
CA ILE A 121 1.37 2.96 -1.57
C ILE A 121 1.60 4.18 -0.69
N ILE A 122 0.53 4.95 -0.44
CA ILE A 122 0.55 6.10 0.47
C ILE A 122 0.98 5.65 1.86
N LEU A 123 0.37 4.58 2.38
CA LEU A 123 0.74 4.02 3.69
C LEU A 123 2.21 3.66 3.77
N GLN A 124 2.75 2.92 2.79
CA GLN A 124 4.16 2.53 2.80
C GLN A 124 5.08 3.74 2.75
N THR A 125 4.74 4.79 1.99
CA THR A 125 5.50 6.05 2.00
C THR A 125 5.57 6.66 3.40
N TYR A 126 4.45 6.72 4.13
CA TYR A 126 4.45 7.26 5.49
C TYR A 126 5.12 6.32 6.51
N VAL A 127 4.93 5.01 6.40
CA VAL A 127 5.58 4.05 7.31
C VAL A 127 7.09 4.09 7.13
N ALA A 128 7.57 4.05 5.89
CA ALA A 128 9.00 4.17 5.60
C ALA A 128 9.55 5.50 6.13
N THR A 129 8.83 6.61 5.91
CA THR A 129 9.25 7.93 6.41
C THR A 129 9.24 8.00 7.93
N ALA A 130 8.22 7.44 8.58
CA ALA A 130 8.18 7.36 10.03
C ALA A 130 9.39 6.59 10.58
N VAL A 131 9.75 5.47 9.94
CA VAL A 131 10.93 4.67 10.28
C VAL A 131 12.23 5.47 10.06
N HIS A 132 12.38 6.17 8.94
CA HIS A 132 13.52 7.06 8.65
C HIS A 132 13.69 8.17 9.69
N LEU A 133 12.58 8.72 10.18
CA LEU A 133 12.59 9.76 11.21
C LEU A 133 12.88 9.25 12.62
N LEU A 134 12.97 7.93 12.87
CA LEU A 134 13.27 7.38 14.18
C LEU A 134 14.77 7.53 14.50
N PRO A 135 15.17 8.44 15.42
CA PRO A 135 16.58 8.79 15.53
C PRO A 135 17.45 7.67 16.09
N TRP A 136 16.87 6.81 16.91
CA TRP A 136 17.55 5.67 17.52
C TRP A 136 17.81 4.52 16.54
N VAL A 137 17.22 4.56 15.34
CA VAL A 137 17.40 3.54 14.30
C VAL A 137 18.50 3.94 13.31
N TYR A 138 18.59 5.24 12.96
CA TYR A 138 19.45 5.72 11.87
C TYR A 138 20.34 6.92 12.21
N CYS A 139 20.32 7.40 13.46
CA CYS A 139 21.24 8.45 13.90
C CYS A 139 22.39 7.89 14.70
N TRP A 140 23.59 8.19 14.25
CA TRP A 140 24.84 7.96 14.99
C TRP A 140 25.57 9.29 15.14
N GLU A 141 26.02 9.61 16.36
CA GLU A 141 26.78 10.83 16.67
C GLU A 141 26.10 12.15 16.21
N GLY A 142 24.78 12.24 16.37
CA GLY A 142 24.01 13.44 16.05
C GLY A 142 23.78 13.69 14.56
N LYS A 143 24.12 12.71 13.71
CA LYS A 143 23.83 12.71 12.28
C LYS A 143 22.89 11.57 11.93
N CYS A 144 21.77 11.90 11.32
CA CYS A 144 20.69 10.97 10.97
C CYS A 144 20.77 10.66 9.49
N HIS A 145 21.38 9.53 9.15
CA HIS A 145 21.52 9.10 7.77
C HIS A 145 21.20 7.62 7.69
N ALA A 146 20.04 7.30 7.12
CA ALA A 146 19.60 5.91 7.01
C ALA A 146 20.52 5.10 6.10
N TYR A 147 21.20 5.76 5.16
CA TYR A 147 21.99 5.12 4.11
C TYR A 147 23.49 5.43 4.13
N ARG A 148 23.96 6.31 5.02
CA ARG A 148 25.37 6.72 5.02
C ARG A 148 26.28 5.53 5.31
N GLY A 149 27.14 5.22 4.34
CA GLY A 149 28.08 4.10 4.42
C GLY A 149 27.52 2.78 3.88
N PHE A 150 26.27 2.74 3.43
CA PHE A 150 25.78 1.60 2.66
C PHE A 150 26.36 1.66 1.24
N PRO A 151 26.81 0.52 0.69
CA PRO A 151 27.16 0.45 -0.72
C PRO A 151 25.89 0.67 -1.56
N THR A 152 26.05 1.18 -2.78
CA THR A 152 24.93 1.30 -3.74
C THR A 152 24.43 -0.05 -4.24
N PHE A 153 25.20 -1.12 -4.01
CA PHE A 153 24.79 -2.48 -4.33
C PHE A 153 25.54 -3.49 -3.45
N ASN A 154 24.80 -4.45 -2.90
CA ASN A 154 25.36 -5.57 -2.14
C ASN A 154 24.76 -6.90 -2.61
N GLY A 155 25.49 -7.63 -3.47
CA GLY A 155 25.03 -8.92 -4.00
C GLY A 155 24.80 -9.99 -2.91
N LYS A 156 25.58 -9.96 -1.81
CA LYS A 156 25.34 -10.85 -0.66
C LYS A 156 24.03 -10.47 0.04
N GLY A 157 23.80 -9.17 0.19
CA GLY A 157 22.55 -8.60 0.68
C GLY A 157 21.34 -9.06 -0.10
N LEU A 158 21.42 -9.03 -1.43
CA LEU A 158 20.36 -9.53 -2.30
C LEU A 158 20.05 -11.02 -2.04
N VAL A 159 21.07 -11.87 -1.91
CA VAL A 159 20.87 -13.29 -1.60
C VAL A 159 20.26 -13.47 -0.20
N GLN A 160 20.73 -12.73 0.80
CA GLN A 160 20.17 -12.74 2.15
C GLN A 160 18.68 -12.34 2.12
N LEU A 161 18.34 -11.26 1.43
CA LEU A 161 16.97 -10.78 1.26
C LEU A 161 16.08 -11.84 0.63
N LEU A 162 16.52 -12.47 -0.45
CA LEU A 162 15.75 -13.53 -1.13
C LEU A 162 15.52 -14.74 -0.21
N LEU A 163 16.52 -15.16 0.56
CA LEU A 163 16.39 -16.28 1.49
C LEU A 163 15.50 -15.94 2.69
N ILE A 164 15.62 -14.74 3.25
CA ILE A 164 14.77 -14.29 4.37
C ILE A 164 13.33 -14.09 3.91
N HIS A 165 13.13 -13.63 2.68
CA HIS A 165 11.84 -13.54 2.03
C HIS A 165 11.23 -14.94 1.87
N ALA A 166 11.87 -15.81 1.10
CA ALA A 166 11.34 -17.13 0.77
C ALA A 166 11.19 -18.07 1.98
N GLY A 167 11.95 -17.86 3.06
CA GLY A 167 11.88 -18.65 4.28
C GLY A 167 11.00 -18.00 5.36
N PRO A 168 11.61 -17.26 6.32
CA PRO A 168 10.88 -16.64 7.43
C PRO A 168 9.65 -15.84 7.04
N THR A 169 9.76 -14.98 6.02
CA THR A 169 8.67 -14.07 5.65
C THR A 169 7.45 -14.82 5.12
N GLU A 170 7.66 -15.80 4.25
CA GLU A 170 6.60 -16.68 3.74
C GLU A 170 5.99 -17.55 4.86
N PHE A 171 6.80 -18.04 5.80
CA PHE A 171 6.28 -18.79 6.95
C PHE A 171 5.31 -17.95 7.79
N PHE A 172 5.70 -16.72 8.16
CA PHE A 172 4.83 -15.83 8.93
C PHE A 172 3.61 -15.37 8.11
N TYR A 173 3.80 -15.07 6.82
CA TYR A 173 2.72 -14.73 5.90
C TYR A 173 1.66 -15.83 5.86
N TYR A 174 2.07 -17.09 5.71
CA TYR A 174 1.17 -18.24 5.66
C TYR A 174 0.27 -18.33 6.90
N TRP A 175 0.86 -18.25 8.09
CA TRP A 175 0.10 -18.33 9.34
C TRP A 175 -0.77 -17.10 9.57
N LEU A 176 -0.26 -15.90 9.27
CA LEU A 176 -1.01 -14.66 9.33
C LEU A 176 -2.26 -14.74 8.45
N HIS A 177 -2.08 -15.15 7.20
CA HIS A 177 -3.19 -15.30 6.24
C HIS A 177 -4.19 -16.35 6.71
N ARG A 178 -3.72 -17.50 7.22
CA ARG A 178 -4.59 -18.54 7.78
C ARG A 178 -5.41 -18.04 8.97
N VAL A 179 -4.83 -17.20 9.83
CA VAL A 179 -5.53 -16.57 10.96
C VAL A 179 -6.55 -15.53 10.49
N LEU A 180 -6.25 -14.76 9.43
CA LEU A 180 -7.20 -13.85 8.80
C LEU A 180 -8.43 -14.57 8.23
N HIS A 181 -8.31 -15.86 7.88
CA HIS A 181 -9.42 -16.71 7.46
C HIS A 181 -10.26 -17.29 8.62
N CYS A 182 -9.88 -17.09 9.88
CA CYS A 182 -10.74 -17.45 11.00
C CYS A 182 -11.98 -16.54 11.02
N HIS A 183 -13.17 -17.10 11.31
CA HIS A 183 -14.47 -16.43 11.18
C HIS A 183 -14.53 -14.97 11.71
N SER A 184 -13.92 -14.71 12.87
CA SER A 184 -13.89 -13.36 13.46
C SER A 184 -13.08 -12.36 12.62
N LEU A 185 -11.84 -12.70 12.24
CA LEU A 185 -10.97 -11.81 11.47
C LEU A 185 -11.38 -11.75 10.00
N TYR A 186 -11.91 -12.84 9.47
CA TYR A 186 -12.45 -12.87 8.11
C TYR A 186 -13.60 -11.87 7.98
N SER A 187 -14.61 -11.95 8.87
CA SER A 187 -15.75 -11.04 8.79
C SER A 187 -15.37 -9.57 9.00
N LYS A 188 -14.33 -9.29 9.80
CA LYS A 188 -13.88 -7.93 10.13
C LYS A 188 -12.95 -7.31 9.12
N TYR A 189 -12.02 -8.07 8.55
CA TYR A 189 -10.91 -7.53 7.78
C TYR A 189 -10.78 -8.24 6.43
N HIS A 190 -10.73 -9.57 6.40
CA HIS A 190 -10.36 -10.28 5.17
C HIS A 190 -11.51 -10.47 4.15
N SER A 191 -12.78 -10.40 4.58
CA SER A 191 -13.94 -10.65 3.70
C SER A 191 -14.09 -9.62 2.59
N HIS A 192 -13.62 -8.39 2.80
CA HIS A 192 -13.63 -7.35 1.78
C HIS A 192 -12.77 -7.73 0.57
N HIS A 193 -11.54 -8.17 0.83
CA HIS A 193 -10.63 -8.67 -0.20
C HIS A 193 -11.25 -9.83 -1.00
N HIS A 194 -11.86 -10.80 -0.31
CA HIS A 194 -12.52 -11.95 -0.95
C HIS A 194 -13.79 -11.59 -1.73
N ALA A 195 -14.37 -10.41 -1.52
CA ALA A 195 -15.51 -9.95 -2.32
C ALA A 195 -15.09 -9.63 -3.76
N SER A 196 -13.81 -9.32 -4.01
CA SER A 196 -13.26 -9.15 -5.36
C SER A 196 -12.88 -10.49 -5.97
N PHE A 197 -13.87 -11.09 -6.62
CA PHE A 197 -13.78 -12.46 -7.10
C PHE A 197 -13.00 -12.61 -8.42
N VAL A 198 -13.04 -11.60 -9.29
CA VAL A 198 -12.32 -11.64 -10.58
C VAL A 198 -10.91 -11.10 -10.34
N PRO A 199 -9.86 -11.94 -10.36
CA PRO A 199 -8.53 -11.49 -10.00
C PRO A 199 -7.96 -10.55 -11.06
N GLU A 200 -7.58 -9.36 -10.61
CA GLU A 200 -6.80 -8.39 -11.36
C GLU A 200 -5.46 -8.12 -10.65
N ALA A 201 -4.54 -7.42 -11.31
CA ALA A 201 -3.26 -7.10 -10.69
C ALA A 201 -3.41 -6.32 -9.37
N ILE A 202 -4.44 -5.50 -9.26
CA ILE A 202 -4.73 -4.69 -8.06
C ILE A 202 -5.58 -5.38 -7.00
N THR A 203 -6.29 -6.46 -7.35
CA THR A 203 -7.20 -7.16 -6.42
C THR A 203 -6.46 -7.64 -5.16
N GLY A 204 -5.19 -8.03 -5.32
CA GLY A 204 -4.30 -8.43 -4.22
C GLY A 204 -3.83 -7.31 -3.30
N SER A 205 -4.22 -6.05 -3.54
CA SER A 205 -3.83 -4.88 -2.74
C SER A 205 -5.01 -4.22 -2.04
N VAL A 206 -6.22 -4.76 -2.21
CA VAL A 206 -7.44 -4.20 -1.65
C VAL A 206 -7.76 -4.87 -0.32
N HIS A 207 -7.28 -4.26 0.76
CA HIS A 207 -7.46 -4.72 2.12
C HIS A 207 -7.79 -3.55 3.05
N PRO A 208 -8.48 -3.79 4.17
CA PRO A 208 -8.68 -2.78 5.20
C PRO A 208 -7.36 -2.33 5.85
N PHE A 209 -7.38 -1.17 6.50
CA PHE A 209 -6.18 -0.52 7.03
C PHE A 209 -5.39 -1.41 8.01
N LEU A 210 -6.05 -2.04 8.98
CA LEU A 210 -5.37 -2.94 9.93
C LEU A 210 -4.71 -4.13 9.24
N GLU A 211 -5.34 -4.69 8.21
CA GLU A 211 -4.78 -5.81 7.46
C GLU A 211 -3.53 -5.37 6.67
N HIS A 212 -3.54 -4.16 6.10
CA HIS A 212 -2.35 -3.56 5.52
C HIS A 212 -1.24 -3.32 6.53
N LEU A 213 -1.54 -2.89 7.75
CA LEU A 213 -0.52 -2.78 8.82
C LEU A 213 0.09 -4.15 9.17
N MET A 214 -0.73 -5.21 9.24
CA MET A 214 -0.28 -6.57 9.49
C MET A 214 0.65 -7.07 8.37
N TYR A 215 0.28 -6.82 7.10
CA TYR A 215 1.14 -7.16 5.96
C TYR A 215 2.39 -6.30 5.89
N THR A 216 2.33 -5.02 6.26
CA THR A 216 3.49 -4.13 6.35
C THR A 216 4.51 -4.69 7.34
N ALA A 217 4.06 -5.11 8.53
CA ALA A 217 4.93 -5.73 9.52
C ALA A 217 5.55 -7.04 9.01
N ASN A 218 4.76 -7.87 8.31
CA ASN A 218 5.26 -9.11 7.71
C ASN A 218 6.33 -8.83 6.64
N PHE A 219 6.08 -7.92 5.70
CA PHE A 219 7.01 -7.60 4.62
C PHE A 219 8.17 -6.69 5.04
N ALA A 220 8.20 -6.20 6.28
CA ALA A 220 9.38 -5.58 6.88
C ALA A 220 10.45 -6.63 7.27
N ILE A 221 10.06 -7.89 7.53
CA ILE A 221 10.98 -8.97 7.92
C ILE A 221 12.20 -9.11 6.98
N PRO A 222 12.05 -9.20 5.64
CA PRO A 222 13.20 -9.34 4.75
C PRO A 222 14.04 -8.07 4.69
N LEU A 223 13.45 -6.88 4.81
CA LEU A 223 14.17 -5.61 4.80
C LEU A 223 15.04 -5.46 6.07
N VAL A 224 14.40 -5.55 7.23
CA VAL A 224 15.07 -5.43 8.54
C VAL A 224 16.02 -6.60 8.75
N GLY A 225 15.61 -7.82 8.41
CA GLY A 225 16.44 -9.01 8.54
C GLY A 225 17.73 -8.91 7.73
N THR A 226 17.65 -8.44 6.48
CA THR A 226 18.84 -8.22 5.63
C THR A 226 19.76 -7.16 6.21
N TRP A 227 19.20 -6.06 6.73
CA TRP A 227 19.98 -5.03 7.39
C TRP A 227 20.71 -5.56 8.64
N LEU A 228 20.02 -6.28 9.51
CA LEU A 228 20.56 -6.84 10.76
C LEU A 228 21.72 -7.83 10.53
N VAL A 229 21.75 -8.51 9.38
CA VAL A 229 22.85 -9.43 9.01
C VAL A 229 23.93 -8.77 8.15
N GLY A 230 23.96 -7.43 8.08
CA GLY A 230 24.97 -6.64 7.37
C GLY A 230 24.84 -6.62 5.85
N GLY A 231 23.64 -6.93 5.34
CA GLY A 231 23.34 -7.02 3.91
C GLY A 231 22.81 -5.75 3.27
N ALA A 232 22.61 -4.67 4.03
CA ALA A 232 21.97 -3.47 3.50
C ALA A 232 22.79 -2.81 2.38
N SER A 233 22.05 -2.22 1.43
CA SER A 233 22.54 -1.35 0.37
C SER A 233 21.49 -0.29 0.09
N VAL A 234 21.90 0.80 -0.58
CA VAL A 234 20.99 1.81 -1.13
C VAL A 234 20.28 1.26 -2.36
#